data_AF-A0A958QMC6-F1
#
_entry.id   AF-A0A958QMC6-F1
#
_cell.length_a   1.000
_cell.length_b   1.000
_cell.length_c   1.000
_cell.angle_alpha   90.00
_cell.angle_beta   90.00
_cell.angle_gamma   90.00
#
_symmetry.space_group_name_H-M   'P 1'
#
loop_
_entity.id
_entity.type
_entity.pdbx_description
1 polymer ?
#
loop_
_entity_poly.entity_id
_entity_poly.type
_entity_poly.pdbx_seq_one_letter_code
_entity_poly.pdbx_strand_id
1 'polypeptide(L)'
;MVSRAVLILLFLSLSAHSYAQNSKKDSDKKTTSINFEDELIEGEVKKPELLYLLQKKQFNFKRLIKLRENFLPEMGRTAEEVGRGRGGN
;
A
#
# COMPACT_ATOMS: atom_id res chain seq x y z
N MET A 1 36.28 33.12 -3.09
CA MET A 1 36.05 32.09 -4.13
C MET A 1 36.27 30.73 -3.49
N VAL A 2 35.21 29.97 -3.23
CA VAL A 2 35.35 28.61 -2.66
C VAL A 2 35.85 27.68 -3.76
N SER A 3 36.99 27.03 -3.55
CA SER A 3 37.58 26.12 -4.53
C SER A 3 36.68 24.90 -4.72
N ARG A 4 36.46 24.47 -5.98
CA ARG A 4 35.60 23.32 -6.33
C ARG A 4 36.00 22.04 -5.59
N ALA A 5 37.28 21.89 -5.26
CA ALA A 5 37.79 20.75 -4.47
C ALA A 5 37.27 20.74 -3.02
N VAL A 6 37.03 21.91 -2.43
CA VAL A 6 36.50 22.04 -1.05
C VAL A 6 35.04 21.62 -0.98
N LEU A 7 34.26 21.93 -2.02
CA LEU A 7 32.86 21.51 -2.13
C LEU A 7 32.72 19.99 -2.30
N ILE A 8 33.65 19.35 -3.03
CA ILE A 8 33.66 17.89 -3.20
C ILE A 8 34.05 17.19 -1.90
N LEU A 9 35.04 17.71 -1.18
CA LEU A 9 35.46 17.13 0.11
C LEU A 9 34.37 17.23 1.19
N LEU A 10 33.58 18.32 1.17
CA LEU A 10 32.43 18.51 2.06
C LEU A 10 31.25 17.57 1.74
N PHE A 11 31.04 17.25 0.47
CA PHE A 11 30.01 16.29 0.06
C PHE A 11 30.39 14.85 0.44
N LEU A 12 31.68 14.52 0.45
CA LEU A 12 32.20 13.20 0.78
C LEU A 12 32.14 12.89 2.29
N SER A 13 32.28 13.91 3.14
CA SER A 13 32.16 13.74 4.59
C SER A 13 30.71 13.59 5.08
N LEU A 14 29.73 14.04 4.29
CA LEU A 14 28.30 13.89 4.62
C LEU A 14 27.73 12.49 4.32
N SER A 15 28.40 11.68 3.49
CA SER A 15 27.90 10.37 3.03
C SER A 15 28.27 9.19 3.94
N ALA A 16 29.05 9.41 5.01
CA ALA A 16 29.61 8.33 5.83
C ALA A 16 28.68 7.73 6.91
N HIS A 17 27.39 8.08 6.97
CA HIS A 17 26.49 7.62 8.03
C HIS A 17 25.34 6.76 7.49
N SER A 18 25.66 5.60 6.92
CA SER A 18 24.68 4.51 6.75
C SER A 18 24.98 3.40 7.75
N TYR A 19 24.46 3.53 8.97
CA TYR A 19 24.45 2.44 9.93
C TYR A 19 23.31 1.49 9.58
N ALA A 20 23.63 0.35 8.98
CA ALA A 20 22.71 -0.79 8.97
C ALA A 20 22.67 -1.38 10.39
N GLN A 21 21.77 -0.87 11.24
CA GLN A 21 21.51 -1.46 12.55
C GLN A 21 20.78 -2.79 12.35
N ASN A 22 21.54 -3.87 12.16
CA ASN A 22 21.04 -5.22 12.39
C ASN A 22 20.94 -5.44 13.91
N SER A 23 19.96 -4.78 14.53
CA SER A 23 19.56 -5.07 15.90
C SER A 23 18.79 -6.40 15.88
N LYS A 24 19.51 -7.52 15.91
CA LYS A 24 18.99 -8.72 16.57
C LYS A 24 18.94 -8.42 18.07
N LYS A 25 17.97 -7.59 18.44
CA LYS A 25 17.56 -7.41 19.82
C LYS A 25 16.40 -8.37 20.02
N ASP A 26 16.72 -9.60 20.39
CA ASP A 26 15.79 -10.48 21.11
C ASP A 26 15.52 -9.86 22.50
N SER A 27 15.02 -8.63 22.53
CA SER A 27 14.45 -8.03 23.74
C SER A 27 12.95 -8.13 23.59
N ASP A 28 12.39 -9.10 24.30
CA ASP A 28 11.00 -9.18 24.71
C ASP A 28 10.00 -8.89 23.58
N LYS A 29 9.63 -9.95 22.85
CA LYS A 29 8.36 -9.94 22.12
C LYS A 29 7.25 -9.76 23.13
N LYS A 30 6.89 -8.49 23.40
CA LYS A 30 5.73 -8.10 24.19
C LYS A 30 4.51 -8.65 23.47
N THR A 31 4.07 -9.83 23.91
CA THR A 31 2.92 -10.51 23.35
C THR A 31 1.69 -9.89 24.00
N THR A 32 0.96 -9.08 23.23
CA THR A 32 -0.33 -8.56 23.66
C THR A 32 -1.38 -9.65 23.39
N SER A 33 -1.80 -10.36 24.43
CA SER A 33 -2.95 -11.27 24.35
C SER A 33 -4.23 -10.44 24.42
N ILE A 34 -4.91 -10.28 23.30
CA ILE A 34 -6.22 -9.62 23.25
C ILE A 34 -7.27 -10.68 23.62
N ASN A 35 -7.98 -10.46 24.73
CA ASN A 35 -9.06 -11.33 25.19
C ASN A 35 -10.38 -10.82 24.61
N PHE A 36 -11.07 -11.66 23.84
CA PHE A 36 -12.34 -11.35 23.18
C PHE A 36 -13.57 -11.98 23.87
N GLU A 37 -13.39 -12.66 25.01
CA GLU A 37 -14.47 -13.40 25.69
C GLU A 37 -15.62 -12.48 26.16
N ASP A 38 -15.33 -11.20 26.43
CA ASP A 38 -16.34 -10.22 26.83
C ASP A 38 -16.89 -9.39 25.65
N GLU A 39 -16.38 -9.60 24.43
CA GLU A 39 -16.89 -8.94 23.23
C GLU A 39 -17.99 -9.82 22.61
N LEU A 40 -19.14 -9.86 23.28
CA LEU A 40 -20.37 -10.36 22.69
C LEU A 40 -20.66 -9.50 21.45
N ILE A 41 -20.34 -10.03 20.27
CA ILE A 41 -20.76 -9.43 19.01
C ILE A 41 -22.29 -9.59 18.94
N GLU A 42 -23.01 -8.57 19.39
CA GLU A 42 -24.46 -8.47 19.18
C GLU A 42 -24.70 -8.38 17.68
N GLY A 43 -25.09 -9.52 17.09
CA GLY A 43 -25.48 -9.59 15.70
C GLY A 43 -26.82 -8.89 15.47
N GLU A 44 -26.84 -7.56 15.50
CA GLU A 44 -28.03 -6.83 15.10
C GLU A 44 -28.21 -6.89 13.58
N VAL A 45 -29.37 -7.38 13.13
CA VAL A 45 -29.74 -7.35 11.72
C VAL A 45 -30.11 -5.92 11.34
N LYS A 46 -29.09 -5.10 11.02
CA LYS A 46 -29.30 -3.74 10.50
C LYS A 46 -29.75 -3.84 9.05
N LYS A 47 -31.06 -3.65 8.81
CA LYS A 47 -31.58 -3.55 7.45
C LYS A 47 -30.92 -2.36 6.75
N PRO A 48 -30.40 -2.55 5.53
CA PRO A 48 -29.81 -1.44 4.79
C PRO A 48 -30.88 -0.40 4.45
N GLU A 49 -30.45 0.86 4.37
CA GLU A 49 -31.32 1.94 3.93
C GLU A 49 -31.84 1.69 2.50
N LEU A 50 -33.03 2.19 2.20
CA LEU A 50 -33.65 2.06 0.87
C LEU A 50 -32.73 2.61 -0.24
N LEU A 51 -32.04 3.71 0.03
CA LEU A 51 -31.08 4.32 -0.90
C LEU A 51 -29.92 3.37 -1.23
N TYR A 52 -29.40 2.64 -0.24
CA TYR A 52 -28.35 1.65 -0.45
C TYR A 52 -28.82 0.51 -1.36
N LEU A 53 -30.07 0.05 -1.19
CA LEU A 53 -30.64 -0.99 -2.06
C LEU A 53 -30.81 -0.50 -3.51
N LEU A 54 -31.24 0.75 -3.71
CA LEU A 54 -31.37 1.34 -5.03
C LEU A 54 -30.01 1.48 -5.73
N GLN A 55 -29.01 2.00 -5.01
CA GLN A 55 -27.63 2.12 -5.51
C GLN A 55 -27.06 0.74 -5.89
N LYS A 56 -27.22 -0.26 -5.02
CA LYS A 56 -26.78 -1.63 -5.29
C LYS A 56 -27.43 -2.20 -6.55
N LYS A 57 -28.73 -1.97 -6.76
CA LYS A 57 -29.44 -2.43 -7.96
C LYS A 57 -28.93 -1.77 -9.24
N GLN A 58 -28.55 -0.49 -9.17
CA GLN A 58 -28.03 0.27 -10.31
C GLN A 58 -26.54 0.01 -10.59
N PHE A 59 -25.85 -0.69 -9.69
CA PHE A 59 -24.42 -0.95 -9.82
C PHE A 59 -24.14 -1.99 -10.91
N ASN A 60 -23.22 -1.67 -11.84
CA ASN A 60 -22.89 -2.54 -12.96
C ASN A 60 -21.88 -3.63 -12.59
N PHE A 61 -22.33 -4.65 -11.86
CA PHE A 61 -21.50 -5.78 -11.45
C PHE A 61 -20.94 -6.58 -12.63
N LYS A 62 -21.60 -6.56 -13.80
CA LYS A 62 -21.14 -7.27 -15.01
C LYS A 62 -19.76 -6.81 -15.46
N ARG A 63 -19.44 -5.52 -15.30
CA ARG A 63 -18.10 -5.00 -15.61
C ARG A 63 -17.04 -5.53 -14.65
N LEU A 64 -17.35 -5.59 -13.36
CA LEU A 64 -16.42 -6.10 -12.34
C LEU A 64 -16.19 -7.61 -12.47
N ILE A 65 -17.21 -8.37 -12.85
CA ILE A 65 -17.09 -9.81 -13.12
C ILE A 65 -16.14 -10.04 -14.30
N LYS A 66 -16.31 -9.30 -15.40
CA LYS A 66 -15.38 -9.36 -16.55
C LYS A 66 -13.96 -8.94 -16.19
N LEU A 67 -13.81 -7.91 -15.34
CA LEU A 67 -12.51 -7.48 -14.85
C LEU A 67 -11.84 -8.54 -13.98
N ARG A 68 -12.61 -9.33 -13.21
CA ARG A 68 -12.08 -10.49 -12.48
C ARG A 68 -11.59 -11.58 -13.43
N GLU A 69 -12.40 -11.95 -14.43
CA GLU A 69 -12.08 -13.02 -15.39
C GLU A 69 -10.80 -12.74 -16.17
N ASN A 70 -10.61 -11.48 -16.60
CA ASN A 70 -9.43 -11.06 -17.37
C ASN A 70 -8.47 -10.18 -16.55
N PHE A 71 -8.47 -10.32 -15.22
CA PHE A 71 -7.75 -9.38 -14.35
C PHE A 71 -6.25 -9.31 -14.66
N LEU A 72 -5.58 -10.46 -14.70
CA LEU A 72 -4.14 -10.52 -14.91
C LEU A 72 -3.72 -10.03 -16.31
N PRO A 73 -4.39 -10.45 -17.42
CA PRO A 73 -4.13 -9.88 -18.74
C PRO A 73 -4.33 -8.36 -18.82
N GLU A 74 -5.42 -7.83 -18.23
CA GLU A 74 -5.71 -6.40 -18.26
C GLU A 74 -4.71 -5.59 -17.41
N MET A 75 -4.35 -6.09 -16.23
CA MET A 75 -3.32 -5.47 -15.38
C MET A 75 -1.96 -5.41 -16.07
N GLY A 76 -1.57 -6.47 -16.79
CA GLY A 76 -0.35 -6.49 -17.59
C GLY A 76 -0.37 -5.45 -18.72
N ARG A 77 -1.48 -5.37 -19.47
CA ARG A 77 -1.66 -4.36 -20.52
C ARG A 77 -1.56 -2.94 -19.99
N THR A 78 -2.23 -2.64 -18.88
CA THR A 78 -2.15 -1.32 -18.23
C THR A 78 -0.74 -1.02 -17.74
N ALA A 79 -0.03 -1.98 -17.15
CA ALA A 79 1.35 -1.78 -16.71
C ALA A 79 2.30 -1.49 -17.88
N GLU A 80 2.14 -2.19 -19.01
CA GLU A 80 2.90 -1.91 -20.22
C GLU A 80 2.58 -0.54 -20.83
N GLU A 81 1.31 -0.13 -20.86
CA GLU A 81 0.88 1.18 -21.35
C GLU A 81 1.46 2.32 -20.49
N VAL A 82 1.38 2.19 -19.17
CA VAL A 82 1.97 3.14 -18.21
C VAL A 82 3.50 3.17 -18.32
N GLY A 83 4.14 2.02 -18.53
CA GLY A 83 5.58 1.92 -18.75
C GLY A 83 6.04 2.59 -20.05
N ARG A 84 5.31 2.38 -21.15
CA ARG A 84 5.57 3.01 -22.46
C ARG A 84 5.40 4.54 -22.40
N GLY A 85 4.41 5.03 -21.67
CA GLY A 85 4.20 6.48 -21.47
C GLY A 85 5.29 7.18 -20.65
N ARG A 86 6.07 6.45 -19.83
CA ARG A 86 7.21 7.01 -19.07
C ARG A 86 8.55 6.95 -19.81
N GLY A 87 8.66 6.19 -20.90
CA GLY A 87 9.90 6.03 -21.68
C GLY A 87 10.08 7.03 -22.81
N GLY A 88 9.13 7.96 -23.00
CA GLY A 88 9.19 9.02 -24.02
C GLY A 88 9.42 10.39 -23.39
N ASN A 89 10.61 10.62 -22.86
CA ASN A 89 11.24 11.93 -22.62
C ASN A 89 12.75 11.75 -22.55
#